data_AF-A0A1W9T3Q1-F1
#
_entry.id   AF-A0A1W9T3Q1-F1
#
_cell.length_a   1.000
_cell.length_b   1.000
_cell.length_c   1.000
_cell.angle_alpha   90.00
_cell.angle_beta   90.00
_cell.angle_gamma   90.00
#
_symmetry.space_group_name_H-M   'P 1'
#
loop_
_entity.id
_entity.type
_entity.pdbx_description
1 polymer ?
#
loop_
_entity_poly.entity_id
_entity_poly.type
_entity_poly.pdbx_seq_one_letter_code
_entity_poly.pdbx_strand_id
1 'polypeptide(L)'
;MGDCHYLDGNVQAEKKIALTRKLLDLCGIGKGRLHLYWVSSAEAQRFAKIAGQVVESVKALGKFDPSDFDLELEAAMNTLDGETVRWISGKQGSGTGSSHEHP
;
A
#
# COMPACT_ATOMS: atom_id res chain seq x y z
N MET A 1 7.87 -0.45 16.38
CA MET A 1 6.60 -0.29 15.63
C MET A 1 5.64 0.53 16.50
N GLY A 2 5.91 1.82 16.67
CA GLY A 2 5.23 2.61 17.72
C GLY A 2 5.37 4.14 17.68
N ASP A 3 6.10 4.74 16.73
CA ASP A 3 6.25 6.21 16.67
C ASP A 3 5.25 6.90 15.73
N CYS A 4 4.11 6.27 15.44
CA CYS A 4 3.09 6.96 14.66
C CYS A 4 2.48 8.08 15.51
N HIS A 5 2.76 9.33 15.15
CA HIS A 5 2.15 10.50 15.77
C HIS A 5 0.60 10.48 15.72
N TYR A 6 0.04 9.68 14.79
CA TYR A 6 -1.40 9.51 14.56
C TYR A 6 -1.93 8.11 14.90
N LEU A 7 -1.22 7.38 15.77
CA LEU A 7 -1.57 6.07 16.37
C LEU A 7 -1.69 4.91 15.38
N ASP A 8 -2.63 4.95 14.44
CA ASP A 8 -3.03 3.81 13.59
C ASP A 8 -2.65 3.97 12.11
N GLY A 9 -2.11 5.13 11.72
CA GLY A 9 -1.78 5.41 10.32
C GLY A 9 -0.75 4.45 9.74
N ASN A 10 0.22 4.04 10.55
CA ASN A 10 1.22 3.03 10.20
C ASN A 10 0.60 1.64 9.93
N VAL A 11 -0.33 1.20 10.79
CA VAL A 11 -1.02 -0.09 10.65
C VAL A 11 -1.88 -0.11 9.39
N GLN A 12 -2.56 0.99 9.09
CA GLN A 12 -3.34 1.12 7.85
C GLN A 12 -2.45 1.12 6.61
N ALA A 13 -1.33 1.84 6.65
CA ALA A 13 -0.36 1.85 5.55
C ALA A 13 0.23 0.44 5.31
N GLU A 14 0.55 -0.31 6.36
CA GLU A 14 1.00 -1.70 6.24
C GLU A 14 -0.03 -2.59 5.54
N LYS A 15 -1.30 -2.53 5.94
CA LYS A 15 -2.37 -3.30 5.30
C LYS A 15 -2.51 -2.97 3.82
N LYS A 16 -2.51 -1.67 3.48
CA LYS A 16 -2.61 -1.19 2.10
C LYS A 16 -1.42 -1.67 1.26
N ILE A 17 -0.20 -1.45 1.74
CA ILE A 17 1.01 -1.89 1.04
C ILE A 17 1.04 -3.41 0.87
N ALA A 18 0.60 -4.18 1.88
CA ALA A 18 0.54 -5.63 1.79
C ALA A 18 -0.44 -6.10 0.71
N LEU A 19 -1.63 -5.49 0.62
CA LEU A 19 -2.59 -5.77 -0.44
C LEU A 19 -2.03 -5.38 -1.82
N THR A 20 -1.52 -4.16 -1.97
CA THR A 20 -1.00 -3.68 -3.24
C THR A 20 0.17 -4.55 -3.73
N ARG A 21 1.07 -4.99 -2.85
CA ARG A 21 2.13 -5.94 -3.21
C ARG A 21 1.60 -7.25 -3.79
N LYS A 22 0.52 -7.80 -3.21
CA LYS A 22 -0.12 -9.02 -3.74
C LYS A 22 -0.72 -8.77 -5.12
N LEU A 23 -1.37 -7.62 -5.33
CA LEU A 23 -1.90 -7.25 -6.64
C LEU A 23 -0.79 -7.10 -7.67
N LEU A 24 0.32 -6.45 -7.33
CA LEU A 24 1.48 -6.33 -8.23
C LEU A 24 2.07 -7.70 -8.63
N ASP A 25 2.11 -8.66 -7.71
CA ASP A 25 2.50 -10.05 -8.04
C ASP A 25 1.48 -10.71 -8.99
N LEU A 26 0.18 -10.55 -8.75
CA LEU A 26 -0.89 -11.12 -9.58
C LEU A 26 -0.90 -10.52 -11.01
N CYS A 27 -0.58 -9.23 -11.13
CA CYS A 27 -0.45 -8.54 -12.42
C CYS A 27 0.87 -8.85 -13.15
N GLY A 28 1.76 -9.69 -12.60
CA GLY A 28 3.08 -9.96 -13.19
C GLY A 28 4.10 -8.82 -13.08
N ILE A 29 3.74 -7.68 -12.46
CA ILE A 29 4.60 -6.50 -12.28
C ILE A 29 5.68 -6.75 -11.22
N GLY A 30 5.35 -7.57 -10.21
CA GLY A 30 6.22 -7.99 -9.12
C GLY A 30 6.18 -7.06 -7.90
N LYS A 31 5.93 -7.63 -6.72
CA LYS A 31 5.90 -6.93 -5.43
C LYS A 31 7.19 -6.20 -5.08
N GLY A 32 8.31 -6.60 -5.69
CA GLY A 32 9.62 -6.00 -5.51
C GLY A 32 9.71 -4.56 -6.02
N ARG A 33 8.68 -4.04 -6.71
CA ARG A 33 8.61 -2.63 -7.11
C ARG A 33 7.97 -1.72 -6.06
N LEU A 34 7.42 -2.27 -4.96
CA LEU A 34 6.79 -1.49 -3.90
C LEU A 34 7.45 -1.77 -2.53
N HIS A 35 7.97 -0.70 -1.92
CA HIS A 35 8.72 -0.77 -0.66
C HIS A 35 8.03 0.04 0.44
N LEU A 36 8.12 -0.45 1.68
CA LEU A 36 7.68 0.26 2.88
C LEU A 36 8.73 0.05 3.97
N TYR A 37 9.20 1.15 4.54
CA TYR A 37 10.13 1.17 5.65
C TYR A 37 9.72 2.23 6.66
N TRP A 38 9.81 1.89 7.94
CA TRP A 38 9.63 2.83 9.03
C TRP A 38 10.97 3.46 9.36
N VAL A 39 11.06 4.79 9.27
CA VAL A 39 12.26 5.57 9.58
C VAL A 39 11.84 6.78 10.40
N SER A 40 12.46 6.99 11.57
CA SER A 40 12.16 8.17 12.40
C SER A 40 12.88 9.41 11.89
N SER A 41 12.48 10.60 12.34
CA SER A 41 13.13 11.87 11.97
C SER A 41 14.58 11.97 12.43
N ALA A 42 14.99 11.19 13.44
CA ALA A 42 16.36 11.13 13.94
C ALA A 42 17.27 10.17 13.15
N GLU A 43 16.73 9.41 12.19
CA GLU A 43 17.41 8.31 11.50
C GLU A 43 17.91 8.68 10.08
N ALA A 44 18.39 9.91 9.88
CA ALA A 44 18.76 10.42 8.54
C ALA A 44 19.75 9.53 7.76
N GLN A 45 20.77 8.99 8.45
CA GLN A 45 21.76 8.09 7.82
C GLN A 45 21.12 6.76 7.39
N ARG A 46 20.19 6.22 8.20
CA ARG A 46 19.47 5.00 7.87
C ARG A 46 18.50 5.23 6.71
N PHE A 47 17.83 6.40 6.66
CA PHE A 47 17.02 6.79 5.51
C PHE A 47 17.83 6.75 4.21
N ALA A 48 18.99 7.43 4.18
CA ALA A 48 19.83 7.48 2.99
C ALA A 48 20.26 6.08 2.52
N LYS A 49 20.65 5.21 3.45
CA LYS A 49 20.99 3.82 3.16
C LYS A 49 19.81 3.03 2.55
N ILE A 50 18.63 3.11 3.17
CA ILE A 50 17.43 2.40 2.71
C ILE A 50 16.99 2.91 1.34
N ALA A 51 17.00 4.23 1.12
CA ALA A 51 16.65 4.83 -0.16
C ALA A 51 17.58 4.32 -1.28
N GLY A 52 18.89 4.25 -1.01
CA GLY A 52 19.85 3.64 -1.93
C GLY A 52 19.53 2.17 -2.24
N GLN A 53 19.22 1.37 -1.21
CA GLN A 53 18.84 -0.04 -1.40
C GLN A 53 17.58 -0.22 -2.25
N VAL A 54 16.56 0.61 -2.05
CA VAL A 54 15.32 0.59 -2.84
C VAL A 54 15.60 0.96 -4.31
N VAL A 55 16.42 1.99 -4.53
CA VAL A 55 16.80 2.39 -5.89
C VAL A 55 17.52 1.25 -6.61
N GLU A 56 18.49 0.61 -5.96
CA GLU A 56 19.23 -0.50 -6.57
C GLU A 56 18.34 -1.72 -6.79
N SER A 57 17.42 -2.05 -5.87
CA SER A 57 16.48 -3.16 -6.10
C SER A 57 15.53 -2.89 -7.27
N VAL A 58 15.02 -1.67 -7.43
CA VAL A 58 14.16 -1.32 -8.56
C VAL A 58 14.92 -1.32 -9.87
N LYS A 59 16.17 -0.81 -9.91
CA LYS A 59 17.03 -0.87 -11.10
C LYS A 59 17.28 -2.32 -11.55
N ALA A 60 17.53 -3.24 -10.61
CA ALA A 60 17.76 -4.65 -10.91
C ALA A 60 16.53 -5.33 -11.55
N LEU A 61 15.32 -4.81 -11.34
CA LEU A 61 14.09 -5.29 -11.97
C LEU A 61 13.90 -4.74 -13.40
N GLY A 62 14.78 -3.87 -13.87
CA GLY A 62 14.67 -3.23 -15.17
C GLY A 62 13.59 -2.16 -15.25
N LYS A 63 13.57 -1.47 -16.40
CA LYS A 63 12.59 -0.43 -16.70
C LYS A 63 11.17 -1.02 -16.63
N PHE A 64 10.27 -0.28 -16.01
CA PHE A 64 8.84 -0.58 -16.04
C PHE A 64 8.21 0.14 -17.23
N ASP A 65 7.48 -0.61 -18.07
CA ASP A 65 6.66 -0.05 -19.13
C ASP A 65 5.18 -0.38 -18.83
N PRO A 66 4.35 0.62 -18.47
CA PRO A 66 2.95 0.37 -18.13
C PRO A 66 2.13 -0.22 -19.28
N SER A 67 2.48 0.05 -20.54
CA SER A 67 1.73 -0.46 -21.70
C SER A 67 1.80 -1.97 -21.84
N ASP A 68 2.79 -2.61 -21.22
CA ASP A 68 2.90 -4.07 -21.20
C ASP A 68 1.88 -4.73 -20.25
N PHE A 69 1.14 -3.93 -19.46
CA PHE A 69 0.25 -4.39 -18.39
C PHE A 69 -1.12 -3.68 -18.40
N ASP A 70 -1.60 -3.21 -19.55
CA ASP A 70 -2.81 -2.37 -19.62
C ASP A 70 -4.03 -3.04 -18.97
N LEU A 71 -4.31 -4.30 -19.33
CA LEU A 71 -5.47 -5.04 -18.80
C LEU A 71 -5.29 -5.36 -17.31
N GLU A 72 -4.09 -5.76 -16.91
CA GLU A 72 -3.77 -6.11 -15.53
C GLU A 72 -3.86 -4.90 -14.60
N LEU A 73 -3.41 -3.72 -15.07
CA LEU A 73 -3.50 -2.47 -14.34
C LEU A 73 -4.96 -1.99 -14.24
N GLU A 74 -5.74 -2.11 -15.31
CA GLU A 74 -7.17 -1.80 -15.28
C GLU A 74 -7.91 -2.71 -14.29
N ALA A 75 -7.67 -4.03 -14.35
CA ALA A 75 -8.26 -5.00 -13.42
C ALA A 75 -7.84 -4.74 -11.97
N ALA A 76 -6.57 -4.40 -11.73
CA ALA A 76 -6.09 -4.01 -10.41
C ALA A 76 -6.79 -2.74 -9.91
N MET A 77 -6.96 -1.72 -10.76
CA MET A 77 -7.64 -0.49 -10.40
C MET A 77 -9.11 -0.75 -10.06
N ASN A 78 -9.83 -1.48 -10.93
CA ASN A 78 -11.23 -1.87 -10.69
C ASN A 78 -11.39 -2.66 -9.39
N THR A 79 -10.43 -3.54 -9.08
CA THR A 79 -10.39 -4.30 -7.82
C THR A 79 -10.23 -3.36 -6.62
N LEU A 80 -9.32 -2.39 -6.71
CA LEU A 80 -9.06 -1.42 -5.65
C LEU A 80 -10.21 -0.43 -5.46
N ASP A 81 -10.96 -0.14 -6.51
CA ASP A 81 -12.15 0.71 -6.48
C ASP A 81 -13.40 -0.01 -5.95
N GLY A 82 -13.40 -1.35 -5.97
CA GLY A 82 -14.45 -2.19 -5.41
C GLY A 82 -14.71 -1.90 -3.93
N GLU A 83 -15.99 -1.72 -3.57
CA GLU A 83 -16.41 -1.32 -2.22
C GLU A 83 -15.88 -2.27 -1.14
N THR A 84 -15.94 -3.58 -1.37
CA THR A 84 -15.43 -4.59 -0.43
C THR A 84 -13.94 -4.41 -0.14
N VAL A 85 -13.12 -4.17 -1.17
CA VAL A 85 -11.67 -3.99 -1.03
C VAL A 85 -11.36 -2.68 -0.32
N ARG A 86 -12.11 -1.62 -0.62
CA ARG A 86 -12.01 -0.32 0.06
C ARG A 86 -12.35 -0.43 1.54
N TRP A 87 -13.38 -1.20 1.90
CA TRP A 87 -13.74 -1.45 3.30
C TRP A 87 -12.66 -2.27 4.03
N ILE A 88 -12.16 -3.33 3.41
CA ILE A 88 -11.13 -4.20 4.02
C ILE A 88 -9.79 -3.45 4.20
N SER A 89 -9.47 -2.53 3.28
CA SER A 89 -8.20 -1.79 3.27
C SER A 89 -8.29 -0.41 3.92
N GLY A 90 -9.50 0.04 4.26
CA GLY A 90 -9.81 1.35 4.83
C GLY A 90 -9.82 1.37 6.37
N LYS A 91 -10.19 2.52 6.94
CA LYS A 91 -10.42 2.64 8.39
C LYS A 91 -11.59 1.73 8.78
N GLN A 92 -11.38 0.83 9.75
CA GLN A 92 -12.52 0.31 10.51
C GLN A 92 -13.13 1.51 11.25
N GLY A 93 -14.28 1.99 10.76
CA GLY A 93 -15.11 2.91 11.51
C GLY A 93 -15.67 2.19 12.73
N SER A 94 -15.26 2.64 13.91
CA SER A 94 -15.95 2.41 15.17
C SER A 94 -17.46 2.59 14.98
N GLY A 95 -18.24 1.58 15.37
CA GLY A 95 -19.68 1.72 15.49
C GLY A 95 -20.01 2.82 16.50
N THR A 96 -20.75 3.83 16.05
CA THR A 96 -21.68 4.61 16.87
C THR A 96 -22.95 4.73 16.04
N GLY A 97 -24.02 4.11 16.54
CA GLY A 97 -25.26 3.91 15.81
C GLY A 97 -26.01 5.19 15.43
N SER A 98 -26.88 5.04 14.45
CA SER A 98 -28.12 5.79 14.38
C SER A 98 -29.20 4.82 13.94
N SER A 99 -30.30 4.87 14.69
CA SER A 99 -31.38 3.91 14.76
C SER A 99 -32.08 3.69 13.43
N HIS A 100 -32.57 2.46 13.23
CA HIS A 100 -33.77 2.23 12.46
C HIS A 100 -34.90 3.09 13.05
N GLU A 101 -35.53 3.92 12.24
CA GLU A 101 -36.93 4.31 12.38
C GLU A 101 -37.48 4.74 11.01
N HIS A 102 -38.31 3.88 10.43
CA HIS A 102 -39.40 4.21 9.53
C HIS A 102 -40.44 3.09 9.66
N PRO A 103 -41.76 3.33 9.61
CA PRO A 103 -42.51 4.57 9.87
C PRO A 103 -43.12 4.63 11.28
#